data_AF-A0A5C3Q3J1-F1
#
_entry.id   AF-A0A5C3Q3J1-F1
#
_cell.length_a   1.000
_cell.length_b   1.000
_cell.length_c   1.000
_cell.angle_alpha   90.00
_cell.angle_beta   90.00
_cell.angle_gamma   90.00
#
_symmetry.space_group_name_H-M   'P 1'
#
loop_
_entity.id
_entity.type
_entity.pdbx_description
1 polymer ?
#
loop_
_entity_poly.entity_id
_entity_poly.type
_entity_poly.pdbx_seq_one_letter_code
_entity_poly.pdbx_strand_id
1 'polypeptide(L)'
;TPPPERNPVNFTLFADCSSFEVADFLYCKVYDPIPGFMTTTCAALQTLVQVLQLPPFMSKSKLYDAISAIANGTAPWQLFTIKYTGPRPAKGRISDWMDAMYKVWYCDSLELLKSMLQNPAFKGHFDTVPYKEVDKVGKRCFKNLFSGDWVWQKASKILRHYSELAGSILVSTVAGSDKTTVSVMTGNNEYYPMYLSAGNLDNKTH
;
A
#
# COMPACT_ATOMS: atom_id res chain seq x y z
N THR A 1 19.24 27.20 5.33
CA THR A 1 18.47 26.87 6.55
C THR A 1 18.51 25.37 6.71
N PRO A 2 18.90 24.80 7.87
CA PRO A 2 18.78 23.37 8.08
C PRO A 2 17.30 22.96 7.97
N PRO A 3 16.99 21.70 7.62
CA PRO A 3 15.63 21.20 7.67
C PRO A 3 15.05 21.44 9.06
N PRO A 4 13.75 21.78 9.19
CA PRO A 4 13.12 21.84 10.51
C PRO A 4 13.34 20.51 11.24
N GLU A 5 13.62 20.58 12.55
CA GLU A 5 13.69 19.39 13.39
C GLU A 5 12.44 18.55 13.14
N ARG A 6 12.64 17.26 12.83
CA ARG A 6 11.53 16.31 12.79
C ARG A 6 10.84 16.39 14.15
N ASN A 7 9.52 16.60 14.15
CA ASN A 7 8.72 16.52 15.36
C ASN A 7 9.13 15.29 16.18
N PRO A 8 9.14 15.37 17.52
CA PRO A 8 9.47 14.22 18.36
C PRO A 8 8.61 13.04 17.92
N VAL A 9 9.24 11.89 17.69
CA VAL A 9 8.55 10.68 17.25
C VAL A 9 7.45 10.38 18.26
N ASN A 10 6.21 10.44 17.80
CA ASN A 10 5.05 10.27 18.67
C ASN A 10 4.84 8.77 18.93
N PHE A 11 5.37 8.29 20.06
CA PHE A 11 5.23 6.90 20.50
C PHE A 11 3.96 6.65 21.32
N THR A 12 2.97 7.54 21.34
CA THR A 12 1.79 7.45 22.25
C THR A 12 0.98 6.16 22.18
N LEU A 13 1.13 5.38 21.10
CA LEU A 13 0.50 4.05 20.94
C LEU A 13 1.27 2.92 21.65
N PHE A 14 2.50 3.18 22.09
CA PHE A 14 3.38 2.26 22.78
C PHE A 14 3.64 2.79 24.19
N ALA A 15 3.92 1.88 25.14
CA ALA A 15 4.21 2.26 26.52
C ALA A 15 5.50 3.10 26.62
N ASP A 16 6.49 2.79 25.77
CA ASP A 16 7.80 3.46 25.70
C ASP A 16 8.50 3.20 24.36
N CYS A 17 9.64 3.86 24.14
CA CYS A 17 10.48 3.71 22.94
C CYS A 17 10.97 2.26 22.75
N SER A 18 11.32 1.56 23.84
CA SER A 18 11.80 0.18 23.78
C SER A 18 10.71 -0.76 23.25
N SER A 19 9.45 -0.55 23.65
CA SER A 19 8.29 -1.31 23.20
C SER A 19 8.01 -1.08 21.72
N PHE A 20 8.20 0.15 21.23
CA PHE A 20 8.15 0.46 19.81
C PHE A 20 9.27 -0.23 19.03
N GLU A 21 10.53 -0.12 19.47
CA GLU A 21 11.68 -0.72 18.78
C GLU A 21 11.56 -2.25 18.71
N VAL A 22 11.07 -2.89 19.78
CA VAL A 22 10.80 -4.33 19.78
C VAL A 22 9.67 -4.68 18.82
N ALA A 23 8.61 -3.88 18.75
CA ALA A 23 7.53 -4.10 17.78
C ALA A 23 8.01 -3.94 16.33
N ASP A 24 8.78 -2.89 16.03
CA ASP A 24 9.39 -2.65 14.72
C ASP A 24 10.33 -3.80 14.34
N PHE A 25 11.19 -4.23 15.26
CA PHE A 25 12.08 -5.36 15.04
C PHE A 25 11.32 -6.66 14.77
N LEU A 26 10.34 -7.00 15.60
CA LEU A 26 9.53 -8.21 15.46
C LEU A 26 8.70 -8.20 14.18
N TYR A 27 8.18 -7.05 13.77
CA TYR A 27 7.27 -6.94 12.62
C TYR A 27 8.02 -6.75 11.31
N CYS A 28 8.99 -5.84 11.27
CA CYS A 28 9.71 -5.43 10.05
C CYS A 28 10.97 -6.25 9.79
N LYS A 29 11.62 -6.83 10.81
CA LYS A 29 12.93 -7.50 10.68
C LYS A 29 12.91 -9.01 10.90
N VAL A 30 12.01 -9.54 11.73
CA VAL A 30 11.88 -10.99 11.98
C VAL A 30 11.07 -11.73 10.92
N TYR A 31 10.34 -11.01 10.07
CA TYR A 31 9.59 -11.65 8.99
C TYR A 31 10.45 -12.16 7.82
N ASP A 32 11.77 -11.94 7.86
CA ASP A 32 12.71 -12.51 6.89
C ASP A 32 13.25 -13.85 7.42
N PRO A 33 12.93 -15.00 6.78
CA PRO A 33 13.28 -16.31 7.29
C PRO A 33 14.73 -16.67 6.93
N ILE A 34 15.70 -15.90 7.43
CA ILE A 34 17.10 -16.32 7.39
C ILE A 34 17.29 -17.41 8.46
N PRO A 35 17.80 -18.60 8.12
CA PRO A 35 18.07 -19.65 9.10
C PRO A 35 19.02 -19.14 10.19
N GLY A 36 18.62 -19.26 11.47
CA GLY A 36 19.37 -18.76 12.63
C GLY A 36 18.96 -17.37 13.14
N PHE A 37 18.18 -16.61 12.37
CA PHE A 37 17.66 -15.30 12.81
C PHE A 37 16.70 -15.45 13.99
N MET A 38 15.80 -16.44 13.95
CA MET A 38 14.86 -16.73 15.04
C MET A 38 15.56 -17.05 16.36
N THR A 39 16.67 -17.78 16.33
CA THR A 39 17.41 -18.15 17.55
C THR A 39 18.08 -16.94 18.19
N THR A 40 18.73 -16.10 17.38
CA THR A 40 19.39 -14.87 17.83
C THR A 40 18.38 -13.83 18.31
N THR A 41 17.23 -13.71 17.65
CA THR A 41 16.16 -12.80 18.05
C THR A 41 15.43 -13.25 19.31
N CYS A 42 15.15 -14.55 19.48
CA CYS A 42 14.68 -15.08 20.75
C CYS A 42 15.68 -14.84 21.88
N ALA A 43 16.98 -15.02 21.64
CA ALA A 43 18.02 -14.73 22.65
C ALA A 43 18.08 -13.24 23.01
N ALA A 44 18.03 -12.35 22.02
CA ALA A 44 18.03 -10.90 22.25
C ALA A 44 16.77 -10.42 22.99
N LEU A 45 15.58 -10.94 22.62
CA LEU A 45 14.32 -10.69 23.34
C LEU A 45 14.39 -11.21 24.77
N GLN A 46 15.01 -12.38 24.99
CA GLN A 46 15.17 -12.96 26.31
C GLN A 46 16.13 -12.15 27.19
N THR A 47 17.22 -11.61 26.63
CA THR A 47 18.09 -10.65 27.33
C THR A 47 17.36 -9.35 27.64
N LEU A 48 16.53 -8.85 26.73
CA LEU A 48 15.73 -7.63 26.95
C LEU A 48 14.71 -7.81 28.08
N VAL A 49 14.04 -8.96 28.13
CA VAL A 49 13.13 -9.35 29.22
C VAL A 49 13.88 -9.48 30.55
N GLN A 50 15.11 -10.01 30.54
CA GLN A 50 15.94 -10.13 31.74
C GLN A 50 16.40 -8.77 32.28
N VAL A 51 16.70 -7.80 31.41
CA VAL A 51 17.18 -6.46 31.80
C VAL A 51 16.04 -5.54 32.22
N LEU A 52 14.88 -5.60 31.54
CA LEU A 52 13.75 -4.72 31.80
C LEU A 52 12.72 -5.29 32.80
N GLN A 53 12.87 -6.55 33.21
CA GLN A 53 11.99 -7.32 34.12
C GLN A 53 10.49 -7.37 33.73
N LEU A 54 10.10 -6.77 32.61
CA LEU A 54 8.76 -6.78 32.06
C LEU A 54 8.84 -7.01 30.56
N PRO A 55 8.08 -7.97 30.00
CA PRO A 55 8.00 -8.09 28.55
C PRO A 55 7.28 -6.87 27.97
N PRO A 56 7.79 -6.27 26.88
CA PRO A 56 7.20 -5.06 26.28
C PRO A 56 5.74 -5.29 25.80
N PHE A 57 5.38 -6.55 25.51
CA PHE A 57 4.00 -6.96 25.25
C PHE A 57 3.68 -8.22 26.04
N MET A 58 2.53 -8.24 26.74
CA MET A 58 2.10 -9.42 27.51
C MET A 58 1.66 -10.60 26.65
N SER A 59 1.32 -10.38 25.38
CA SER A 59 0.92 -11.44 24.45
C SER A 59 1.07 -11.03 22.99
N LYS A 60 1.07 -12.02 22.11
CA LYS A 60 0.96 -11.83 20.66
C LYS A 60 -0.22 -10.93 20.30
N SER A 61 -1.38 -11.13 20.94
CA SER A 61 -2.57 -10.29 20.71
C SER A 61 -2.29 -8.83 21.02
N LYS A 62 -1.68 -8.52 22.16
CA LYS A 62 -1.37 -7.14 22.56
C LYS A 62 -0.40 -6.44 21.61
N LEU A 63 0.56 -7.18 21.05
CA LEU A 63 1.42 -6.67 19.98
C LEU A 63 0.61 -6.33 18.72
N TYR A 64 -0.22 -7.24 18.22
CA TYR A 64 -1.03 -6.98 17.02
C TYR A 64 -2.10 -5.92 17.25
N ASP A 65 -2.68 -5.82 18.45
CA ASP A 65 -3.62 -4.78 18.83
C ASP A 65 -2.92 -3.41 18.79
N ALA A 66 -1.71 -3.30 19.33
CA ALA A 66 -0.90 -2.08 19.29
C ALA A 66 -0.53 -1.69 17.85
N ILE A 67 -0.12 -2.65 17.01
CA ILE A 67 0.15 -2.42 15.58
C ILE A 67 -1.11 -2.00 14.83
N SER A 68 -2.25 -2.65 15.08
CA SER A 68 -3.53 -2.32 14.45
C SER A 68 -4.08 -0.98 14.90
N ALA A 69 -3.71 -0.53 16.11
CA ALA A 69 -4.03 0.78 16.63
C ALA A 69 -3.16 1.91 16.04
N ILE A 70 -2.14 1.58 15.24
CA ILE A 70 -1.38 2.57 14.47
C ILE A 70 -2.31 3.22 13.45
N ALA A 71 -2.83 4.39 13.83
CA ALA A 71 -3.77 5.22 13.09
C ALA A 71 -3.12 5.93 11.87
N ASN A 72 -2.18 5.26 11.18
CA ASN A 72 -1.49 5.80 10.01
C ASN A 72 -2.04 5.19 8.72
N GLY A 73 -3.37 5.14 8.61
CA GLY A 73 -4.07 4.70 7.40
C GLY A 73 -5.23 5.63 7.11
N THR A 74 -5.12 6.43 6.06
CA THR A 74 -6.19 7.33 5.60
C THR A 74 -7.43 6.57 5.09
N ALA A 75 -7.32 5.25 4.90
CA ALA A 75 -8.41 4.37 4.51
C ALA A 75 -8.31 3.01 5.25
N PRO A 76 -9.21 2.70 6.20
CA PRO A 76 -9.19 1.43 6.91
C PRO A 76 -9.52 0.26 5.99
N TRP A 77 -8.93 -0.91 6.26
CA TRP A 77 -9.24 -2.15 5.56
C TRP A 77 -10.67 -2.62 5.90
N GLN A 78 -11.38 -3.01 4.86
CA GLN A 78 -12.73 -3.57 4.89
C GLN A 78 -12.72 -4.97 4.29
N LEU A 79 -13.64 -5.82 4.73
CA LEU A 79 -13.78 -7.20 4.29
C LEU A 79 -15.19 -7.44 3.77
N PHE A 80 -15.28 -8.00 2.57
CA PHE A 80 -16.51 -8.61 2.08
C PHE A 80 -16.22 -9.97 1.45
N THR A 81 -17.27 -10.75 1.27
CA THR A 81 -17.15 -12.09 0.67
C THR A 81 -17.89 -12.10 -0.65
N ILE A 82 -17.25 -12.69 -1.67
CA ILE A 82 -17.84 -12.88 -2.99
C ILE A 82 -17.99 -14.37 -3.30
N LYS A 83 -19.00 -14.67 -4.12
CA LYS A 83 -19.22 -15.99 -4.72
C LYS A 83 -19.44 -15.81 -6.22
N TYR A 84 -19.02 -16.77 -7.02
CA TYR A 84 -19.32 -16.78 -8.44
C TYR A 84 -20.83 -16.86 -8.70
N THR A 85 -21.37 -15.90 -9.45
CA THR A 85 -22.80 -15.79 -9.82
C THR A 85 -23.06 -15.95 -11.32
N GLY A 86 -22.03 -16.27 -12.11
CA GLY A 86 -22.14 -16.40 -13.56
C GLY A 86 -22.75 -17.72 -14.05
N PRO A 87 -22.86 -17.90 -15.38
CA PRO A 87 -23.44 -19.10 -16.00
C PRO A 87 -22.70 -20.38 -15.58
N ARG A 88 -23.46 -21.40 -15.18
CA ARG A 88 -22.92 -22.70 -14.77
C ARG A 88 -23.03 -23.73 -15.91
N PRO A 89 -22.12 -24.72 -15.96
CA PRO A 89 -22.25 -25.82 -16.93
C PRO A 89 -23.61 -26.52 -16.79
N ALA A 90 -24.36 -26.63 -17.88
CA ALA A 90 -25.66 -27.31 -17.88
C ALA A 90 -25.54 -28.84 -17.77
N LYS A 91 -24.37 -29.39 -18.11
CA LYS A 91 -24.04 -30.81 -18.01
C LYS A 91 -22.60 -30.95 -17.50
N GLY A 92 -22.36 -31.94 -16.65
CA GLY A 92 -21.04 -32.24 -16.07
C GLY A 92 -20.84 -31.73 -14.64
N ARG A 93 -19.66 -31.99 -14.08
CA ARG A 93 -19.29 -31.57 -12.72
C ARG A 93 -19.05 -30.07 -12.67
N ILE A 94 -19.69 -29.39 -11.72
CA ILE A 94 -19.39 -27.98 -11.39
C ILE A 94 -18.03 -27.94 -10.69
N SER A 95 -17.13 -27.07 -11.15
CA SER A 95 -15.83 -26.91 -10.51
C SER A 95 -15.98 -26.27 -9.12
N ASP A 96 -15.23 -26.77 -8.14
CA ASP A 96 -15.35 -26.38 -6.74
C ASP A 96 -15.16 -24.86 -6.52
N TRP A 97 -14.37 -24.18 -7.36
CA TRP A 97 -14.16 -22.74 -7.35
C TRP A 97 -15.45 -21.92 -7.60
N MET A 98 -16.41 -22.46 -8.35
CA MET A 98 -17.70 -21.78 -8.61
C MET A 98 -18.63 -21.81 -7.39
N ASP A 99 -18.41 -22.72 -6.46
CA ASP A 99 -19.18 -22.84 -5.22
C ASP A 99 -18.47 -22.27 -3.99
N ALA A 100 -17.16 -22.02 -4.12
CA ALA A 100 -16.34 -21.40 -3.09
C ALA A 100 -16.74 -19.95 -2.79
N MET A 101 -16.46 -19.56 -1.55
CA MET A 101 -16.57 -18.19 -1.05
C MET A 101 -15.17 -17.59 -0.95
N TYR A 102 -14.97 -16.41 -1.53
CA TYR A 102 -13.69 -15.70 -1.51
C TYR A 102 -13.79 -14.45 -0.66
N LYS A 103 -12.82 -14.27 0.24
CA LYS A 103 -12.67 -13.07 1.05
C LYS A 103 -11.93 -12.00 0.25
N VAL A 104 -12.50 -10.81 0.16
CA VAL A 104 -11.88 -9.65 -0.48
C VAL A 104 -11.63 -8.60 0.59
N TRP A 105 -10.35 -8.31 0.80
CA TRP A 105 -9.90 -7.19 1.62
C TRP A 105 -9.66 -5.98 0.73
N TYR A 106 -10.23 -4.83 1.08
CA TYR A 106 -10.11 -3.61 0.29
C TYR A 106 -10.09 -2.37 1.18
N CYS A 107 -9.59 -1.27 0.63
CA CYS A 107 -9.70 0.07 1.20
C CYS A 107 -10.48 0.96 0.23
N ASP A 108 -11.05 2.05 0.71
CA ASP A 108 -11.62 3.08 -0.16
C ASP A 108 -10.51 3.67 -1.05
N SER A 109 -10.57 3.37 -2.35
CA SER A 109 -9.58 3.82 -3.33
C SER A 109 -9.52 5.34 -3.47
N LEU A 110 -10.64 6.03 -3.28
CA LEU A 110 -10.69 7.48 -3.38
C LEU A 110 -10.00 8.11 -2.17
N GLU A 111 -10.23 7.60 -0.96
CA GLU A 111 -9.54 8.07 0.25
C GLU A 111 -8.04 7.77 0.20
N LEU A 112 -7.63 6.61 -0.35
CA LEU A 112 -6.22 6.32 -0.62
C LEU A 112 -5.60 7.35 -1.58
N LEU A 113 -6.27 7.66 -2.69
CA LEU A 113 -5.77 8.65 -3.66
C LEU A 113 -5.71 10.06 -3.05
N LYS A 114 -6.73 10.48 -2.29
CA LYS A 114 -6.70 11.75 -1.55
C LYS A 114 -5.53 11.81 -0.58
N SER A 115 -5.27 10.72 0.14
CA SER A 115 -4.11 10.59 1.03
C SER A 115 -2.80 10.76 0.29
N MET A 116 -2.67 10.15 -0.89
CA MET A 116 -1.47 10.32 -1.72
C MET A 116 -1.32 11.79 -2.12
N LEU A 117 -2.39 12.47 -2.53
CA LEU A 117 -2.33 13.89 -2.90
C LEU A 117 -1.97 14.82 -1.74
N GLN A 118 -2.38 14.47 -0.52
CA GLN A 118 -2.07 15.24 0.69
C GLN A 118 -0.66 14.96 1.22
N ASN A 119 0.01 13.90 0.76
CA ASN A 119 1.31 13.51 1.27
C ASN A 119 2.41 14.48 0.78
N PRO A 120 3.06 15.25 1.69
CA PRO A 120 4.10 16.20 1.31
C PRO A 120 5.33 15.55 0.66
N ALA A 121 5.54 14.24 0.85
CA ALA A 121 6.64 13.50 0.24
C ALA A 121 6.58 13.51 -1.30
N PHE A 122 5.40 13.67 -1.88
CA PHE A 122 5.23 13.74 -3.34
C PHE A 122 5.28 15.18 -3.89
N LYS A 123 5.55 16.17 -3.04
CA LYS A 123 5.65 17.57 -3.49
C LYS A 123 6.82 17.71 -4.47
N GLY A 124 6.52 18.19 -5.68
CA GLY A 124 7.51 18.34 -6.76
C GLY A 124 7.68 17.08 -7.63
N HIS A 125 7.02 15.97 -7.28
CA HIS A 125 7.02 14.71 -8.02
C HIS A 125 5.63 14.38 -8.60
N PHE A 126 4.81 15.40 -8.78
CA PHE A 126 3.42 15.26 -9.19
C PHE A 126 3.11 16.20 -10.35
N ASP A 127 2.82 15.62 -11.51
CA ASP A 127 2.46 16.35 -12.71
C ASP A 127 0.99 16.79 -12.63
N THR A 128 0.75 18.11 -12.58
CA THR A 128 -0.61 18.68 -12.50
C THR A 128 -1.24 18.92 -13.86
N VAL A 129 -0.43 18.96 -14.93
CA VAL A 129 -0.87 19.27 -16.28
C VAL A 129 -0.27 18.24 -17.25
N PRO A 130 -1.05 17.71 -18.20
CA PRO A 130 -0.52 16.87 -19.28
C PRO A 130 0.55 17.64 -20.07
N TYR A 131 1.65 16.98 -20.45
CA TYR A 131 2.74 17.66 -21.15
C TYR A 131 3.30 16.83 -22.30
N LYS A 132 4.03 17.51 -23.20
CA LYS A 132 4.73 16.85 -24.31
C LYS A 132 6.23 16.91 -24.09
N GLU A 133 6.81 15.80 -23.68
CA GLU A 133 8.26 15.63 -23.62
C GLU A 133 8.82 15.29 -25.00
N VAL A 134 9.93 15.95 -25.35
CA VAL A 134 10.72 15.70 -26.56
C VAL A 134 12.19 15.53 -26.18
N ASP A 135 12.93 14.74 -26.95
CA ASP A 135 14.38 14.61 -26.80
C ASP A 135 15.15 15.80 -27.41
N LYS A 136 16.48 15.74 -27.35
CA LYS A 136 17.37 16.77 -27.90
C LYS A 136 17.24 16.96 -29.42
N VAL A 137 16.64 16.00 -30.12
CA VAL A 137 16.45 15.99 -31.57
C VAL A 137 14.99 16.35 -31.92
N GLY A 138 14.16 16.68 -30.93
CA GLY A 138 12.75 17.03 -31.10
C GLY A 138 11.83 15.82 -31.28
N LYS A 139 12.30 14.59 -31.08
CA LYS A 139 11.48 13.40 -31.17
C LYS A 139 10.68 13.21 -29.88
N ARG A 140 9.43 12.77 -30.04
CA ARG A 140 8.51 12.52 -28.92
C ARG A 140 9.06 11.45 -27.95
N CYS A 141 8.99 11.74 -26.65
CA CYS A 141 9.31 10.79 -25.58
C CYS A 141 8.13 10.61 -24.62
N PHE A 142 8.02 9.39 -24.07
CA PHE A 142 7.05 9.02 -23.06
C PHE A 142 7.80 8.42 -21.87
N LYS A 143 7.74 9.09 -20.71
CA LYS A 143 8.43 8.65 -19.48
C LYS A 143 7.47 8.51 -18.31
N ASN A 144 6.65 9.53 -18.08
CA ASN A 144 5.57 9.50 -17.09
C ASN A 144 4.22 9.35 -17.80
N LEU A 145 3.20 8.88 -17.09
CA LEU A 145 1.85 8.77 -17.68
C LEU A 145 1.34 10.12 -18.21
N PHE A 146 1.66 11.22 -17.53
CA PHE A 146 1.27 12.58 -17.90
C PHE A 146 1.97 13.12 -19.15
N SER A 147 3.05 12.46 -19.57
CA SER A 147 3.63 12.69 -20.88
C SER A 147 2.86 12.00 -22.01
N GLY A 148 1.87 11.16 -21.70
CA GLY A 148 1.11 10.35 -22.64
C GLY A 148 -0.04 11.09 -23.32
N ASP A 149 -0.33 10.70 -24.57
CA ASP A 149 -1.41 11.31 -25.35
C ASP A 149 -2.80 11.02 -24.77
N TRP A 150 -2.97 9.88 -24.09
CA TRP A 150 -4.22 9.53 -23.42
C TRP A 150 -4.63 10.58 -22.37
N VAL A 151 -3.70 11.00 -21.51
CA VAL A 151 -3.97 11.98 -20.45
C VAL A 151 -4.37 13.33 -21.05
N TRP A 152 -3.67 13.76 -22.12
CA TRP A 152 -3.99 14.97 -22.86
C TRP A 152 -5.39 14.94 -23.48
N GLN A 153 -5.72 13.86 -24.19
CA GLN A 153 -7.02 13.68 -24.83
C GLN A 153 -8.15 13.61 -23.80
N LYS A 154 -7.91 12.92 -22.67
CA LYS A 154 -8.90 12.77 -21.61
C LYS A 154 -9.19 14.11 -20.93
N ALA A 155 -8.17 14.86 -20.52
CA ALA A 155 -8.33 16.18 -19.93
C ALA A 155 -9.07 17.14 -20.88
N SER A 156 -8.68 17.15 -22.17
CA SER A 156 -9.34 17.96 -23.20
C SER A 156 -10.82 17.58 -23.37
N LYS A 157 -11.14 16.27 -23.38
CA LYS A 157 -12.51 15.79 -23.51
C LYS A 157 -13.37 16.17 -22.31
N ILE A 158 -12.84 16.02 -21.09
CA ILE A 158 -13.56 16.40 -19.86
C ILE A 158 -13.89 17.89 -19.90
N LEU A 159 -12.92 18.75 -20.18
CA LEU A 159 -13.14 20.20 -20.21
C LEU A 159 -14.13 20.65 -21.29
N ARG A 160 -14.20 19.95 -22.43
CA ARG A 160 -15.20 20.22 -23.49
C ARG A 160 -16.63 19.90 -23.04
N HIS A 161 -16.82 18.87 -22.22
CA HIS A 161 -18.15 18.48 -21.74
C HIS A 161 -18.54 19.19 -20.44
N TYR A 162 -17.55 19.60 -19.64
CA TYR A 162 -17.71 20.16 -18.31
C TYR A 162 -16.82 21.41 -18.20
N SER A 163 -17.27 22.53 -18.77
CA SER A 163 -16.52 23.79 -18.79
C SER A 163 -16.28 24.37 -17.39
N GLU A 164 -17.14 24.04 -16.43
CA GLU A 164 -17.04 24.41 -15.01
C GLU A 164 -15.84 23.77 -14.31
N LEU A 165 -15.27 22.70 -14.86
CA LEU A 165 -14.07 22.06 -14.34
C LEU A 165 -12.77 22.75 -14.80
N ALA A 166 -12.86 23.90 -15.49
CA ALA A 166 -11.70 24.70 -15.83
C ALA A 166 -10.84 25.02 -14.58
N GLY A 167 -9.53 24.76 -14.67
CA GLY A 167 -8.61 24.91 -13.54
C GLY A 167 -8.54 23.71 -12.60
N SER A 168 -9.39 22.68 -12.78
CA SER A 168 -9.27 21.42 -12.06
C SER A 168 -8.11 20.58 -12.58
N ILE A 169 -7.54 19.76 -11.70
CA ILE A 169 -6.48 18.81 -12.05
C ILE A 169 -7.11 17.46 -12.34
N LEU A 170 -6.74 16.85 -13.46
CA LEU A 170 -7.03 15.44 -13.70
C LEU A 170 -6.11 14.60 -12.81
N VAL A 171 -6.68 13.79 -11.93
CA VAL A 171 -5.93 12.77 -11.18
C VAL A 171 -6.20 11.44 -11.84
N SER A 172 -5.21 10.93 -12.57
CA SER A 172 -5.31 9.61 -13.18
C SER A 172 -5.01 8.51 -12.17
N THR A 173 -5.61 7.35 -12.35
CA THR A 173 -5.41 6.20 -11.47
C THR A 173 -4.81 5.06 -12.29
N VAL A 174 -3.68 4.54 -11.84
CA VAL A 174 -3.05 3.34 -12.38
C VAL A 174 -3.27 2.22 -11.38
N ALA A 175 -3.77 1.08 -11.87
CA ALA A 175 -3.96 -0.11 -11.06
C ALA A 175 -3.33 -1.32 -11.76
N GLY A 176 -2.78 -2.23 -10.97
CA GLY A 176 -2.20 -3.48 -11.46
C GLY A 176 -2.50 -4.60 -10.48
N SER A 177 -2.69 -5.81 -10.98
CA SER A 177 -2.80 -7.00 -10.13
C SER A 177 -1.65 -7.94 -10.44
N ASP A 178 -1.14 -8.58 -9.40
CA ASP A 178 -0.19 -9.67 -9.53
C ASP A 178 -0.75 -10.92 -8.85
N LYS A 179 -0.40 -12.10 -9.33
CA LYS A 179 -0.74 -13.37 -8.67
C LYS A 179 0.43 -13.78 -7.80
N THR A 180 0.26 -13.70 -6.49
CA THR A 180 1.31 -14.08 -5.53
C THR A 180 0.92 -15.39 -4.84
N THR A 181 1.76 -16.41 -5.01
CA THR A 181 1.61 -17.67 -4.28
C THR A 181 2.45 -17.58 -3.00
N VAL A 182 1.81 -17.52 -1.84
CA VAL A 182 2.52 -17.48 -0.55
C VAL A 182 2.65 -18.91 -0.05
N SER A 183 3.68 -19.63 -0.51
CA SER A 183 4.00 -20.94 0.02
C SER A 183 5.08 -20.83 1.09
N VAL A 184 4.70 -20.66 2.35
CA VAL A 184 5.56 -21.11 3.45
C VAL A 184 4.72 -21.78 4.53
N MET A 185 4.83 -23.12 4.55
CA MET A 185 4.53 -24.03 5.67
C MET A 185 3.08 -24.24 6.15
N THR A 186 2.06 -23.51 5.69
CA THR A 186 0.65 -23.75 6.14
C THR A 186 -0.42 -23.72 5.04
N GLY A 187 -0.15 -24.43 3.94
CA GLY A 187 -1.19 -24.75 2.96
C GLY A 187 -1.35 -23.74 1.83
N ASN A 188 -1.83 -24.26 0.72
CA ASN A 188 -1.83 -23.70 -0.63
C ASN A 188 -2.76 -22.46 -0.77
N ASN A 189 -2.43 -21.33 -0.16
CA ASN A 189 -3.18 -20.09 -0.26
C ASN A 189 -2.57 -19.17 -1.33
N GLU A 190 -3.34 -18.91 -2.37
CA GLU A 190 -3.01 -17.91 -3.40
C GLU A 190 -3.64 -16.56 -3.04
N TYR A 191 -2.86 -15.48 -3.15
CA TYR A 191 -3.34 -14.12 -3.00
C TYR A 191 -3.27 -13.40 -4.34
N TYR A 192 -4.22 -12.49 -4.53
CA TYR A 192 -4.34 -11.67 -5.74
C TYR A 192 -4.35 -10.20 -5.34
N PRO A 193 -3.20 -9.62 -4.96
CA PRO A 193 -3.12 -8.21 -4.65
C PRO A 193 -3.55 -7.37 -5.86
N MET A 194 -4.24 -6.26 -5.56
CA MET A 194 -4.44 -5.15 -6.47
C MET A 194 -3.68 -3.95 -5.91
N TYR A 195 -2.75 -3.43 -6.70
CA TYR A 195 -2.00 -2.23 -6.42
C TYR A 195 -2.66 -1.04 -7.11
N LEU A 196 -2.62 0.12 -6.45
CA LEU A 196 -3.21 1.37 -6.91
C LEU A 196 -2.20 2.50 -6.72
N SER A 197 -2.09 3.41 -7.69
CA SER A 197 -1.31 4.64 -7.58
C SER A 197 -1.91 5.76 -8.40
N ALA A 198 -1.63 7.01 -8.01
CA ALA A 198 -1.92 8.17 -8.85
C ALA A 198 -0.92 8.20 -10.02
N GLY A 199 -1.42 8.16 -11.26
CA GLY A 199 -0.56 8.19 -12.45
C GLY A 199 0.11 9.54 -12.72
N ASN A 200 -0.21 10.55 -11.92
CA ASN A 200 0.43 11.85 -11.91
C ASN A 200 1.82 11.82 -11.26
N LEU A 201 2.15 10.77 -10.52
CA LEU A 201 3.47 10.63 -9.91
C LEU A 201 4.52 10.40 -10.99
N ASP A 202 5.63 11.14 -10.88
CA ASP A 202 6.77 10.94 -11.77
C ASP A 202 7.49 9.62 -11.47
N ASN A 203 8.18 9.07 -12.46
CA ASN A 203 8.97 7.85 -12.25
C ASN A 203 10.36 8.14 -11.65
N LYS A 204 10.57 9.32 -11.03
CA LYS A 204 11.83 9.73 -10.42
C LYS A 204 11.77 9.75 -8.90
N THR A 205 10.61 9.42 -8.33
CA THR A 205 10.45 9.27 -6.89
C THR A 205 11.21 8.02 -6.43
N HIS A 206 12.33 8.25 -5.76
CA HIS A 206 13.13 7.24 -5.05
C HIS A 206 12.94 7.41 -3.54
#